data_AF-A0A645EKV3-F1
#
_entry.id   AF-A0A645EKV3-F1
#
_cell.length_a   1.000
_cell.length_b   1.000
_cell.length_c   1.000
_cell.angle_alpha   90.00
_cell.angle_beta   90.00
_cell.angle_gamma   90.00
#
_symmetry.space_group_name_H-M   'P 1'
#
loop_
_entity.id
_entity.type
_entity.pdbx_description
1 polymer ?
#
loop_
_entity_poly.entity_id
_entity_poly.type
_entity_poly.pdbx_seq_one_letter_code
_entity_poly.pdbx_strand_id
1 'polypeptide(L)'
;MVDFGFGILEEQKIDLDKAENSFFRSLANSRPEILTCIGCGSCTATCSAGVFTICGFRPAILMLERGMEHEGLSMVKSCILCGKCSLVCPRGINTRGILMDIHNLTLGKVWKRG
;
A
#
# COMPACT_ATOMS: atom_id res chain seq x y z
N MET A 1 44.62 20.19 7.84
CA MET A 1 43.42 19.52 8.37
C MET A 1 42.91 18.62 7.26
N VAL A 2 42.88 17.30 7.49
CA VAL A 2 42.53 16.33 6.46
C VAL A 2 41.03 16.37 6.27
N ASP A 3 40.57 16.62 5.04
CA ASP A 3 39.15 16.51 4.68
C ASP A 3 38.85 15.04 4.40
N PHE A 4 38.01 14.44 5.24
CA PHE A 4 37.64 13.03 5.16
C PHE A 4 36.46 12.78 4.18
N GLY A 5 35.92 13.82 3.54
CA GLY A 5 34.86 13.68 2.53
C GLY A 5 33.50 13.28 3.09
N PHE A 6 33.28 13.42 4.40
CA PHE A 6 31.96 13.20 5.02
C PHE A 6 31.15 14.50 4.97
N GLY A 7 30.04 14.48 4.22
CA GLY A 7 29.03 15.52 4.21
C GLY A 7 27.79 15.10 4.99
N ILE A 8 27.05 16.07 5.53
CA ILE A 8 25.73 15.80 6.13
C ILE A 8 24.80 15.41 4.98
N LEU A 9 24.42 14.13 4.95
CA LEU A 9 23.44 13.60 4.00
C LEU A 9 22.06 14.16 4.33
N GLU A 10 21.25 14.35 3.30
CA GLU A 10 19.85 14.72 3.48
C GLU A 10 19.10 13.61 4.24
N GLU A 11 18.32 14.01 5.24
CA GLU A 11 17.64 13.07 6.11
C GLU A 11 16.52 12.32 5.36
N GLN A 12 16.63 11.00 5.25
CA GLN A 12 15.55 10.12 4.75
C GLN A 12 14.49 9.85 5.85
N LYS A 13 14.09 10.91 6.57
CA LYS A 13 13.14 10.82 7.67
C LYS A 13 11.72 11.01 7.16
N ILE A 14 10.84 10.06 7.47
CA ILE A 14 9.39 10.22 7.26
C ILE A 14 8.81 10.84 8.53
N ASP A 15 8.29 12.07 8.43
CA ASP A 15 7.59 12.75 9.52
C ASP A 15 6.11 12.32 9.52
N LEU A 16 5.78 11.33 10.35
CA LEU A 16 4.43 10.77 10.44
C LEU A 16 3.42 11.76 11.02
N ASP A 17 3.85 12.74 11.80
CA ASP A 17 2.97 13.75 12.40
C ASP A 17 2.49 14.75 11.35
N LYS A 18 3.28 14.95 10.28
CA LYS A 18 2.95 15.82 9.14
C LYS A 18 2.43 15.05 7.93
N ALA A 19 2.42 13.72 7.97
CA ALA A 19 2.03 12.90 6.83
C ALA A 19 0.52 12.98 6.58
N GLU A 20 0.13 13.53 5.43
CA GLU A 20 -1.26 13.54 4.98
C GLU A 20 -1.66 12.14 4.47
N ASN A 21 -2.49 11.43 5.24
CA ASN A 21 -2.99 10.10 4.88
C ASN A 21 -4.50 10.06 4.60
N SER A 22 -5.03 11.17 4.07
CA SER A 22 -6.46 11.36 3.78
C SER A 22 -7.04 10.27 2.88
N PHE A 23 -6.29 9.83 1.85
CA PHE A 23 -6.69 8.73 0.97
C PHE A 23 -6.85 7.41 1.74
N PHE A 24 -5.86 7.07 2.58
CA PHE A 24 -5.93 5.86 3.39
C PHE A 24 -7.09 5.89 4.37
N ARG A 25 -7.36 7.04 5.01
CA ARG A 25 -8.53 7.20 5.89
C ARG A 25 -9.85 6.99 5.14
N SER A 26 -9.98 7.55 3.94
CA SER A 26 -11.16 7.34 3.08
C SER A 26 -11.34 5.86 2.70
N LEU A 27 -10.25 5.19 2.34
CA LEU A 27 -10.24 3.75 2.06
C LEU A 27 -10.62 2.93 3.30
N ALA A 28 -10.07 3.26 4.47
CA ALA A 28 -10.37 2.58 5.74
C ALA A 28 -11.83 2.78 6.18
N ASN A 29 -12.41 3.96 5.94
CA ASN A 29 -13.83 4.20 6.18
C ASN A 29 -14.72 3.32 5.28
N SER A 30 -14.30 3.12 4.02
CA SER A 30 -15.02 2.26 3.07
C SER A 30 -14.79 0.77 3.33
N ARG A 31 -13.60 0.41 3.83
CA ARG A 31 -13.13 -0.97 4.06
C ARG A 31 -12.46 -1.08 5.44
N PRO A 32 -13.25 -1.12 6.53
CA PRO A 32 -12.71 -1.15 7.89
C PRO A 32 -11.88 -2.40 8.19
N GLU A 33 -12.11 -3.48 7.45
CA GLU A 33 -11.33 -4.73 7.50
C GLU A 33 -9.82 -4.52 7.30
N ILE A 34 -9.39 -3.47 6.58
CA ILE A 34 -7.97 -3.12 6.41
C ILE A 34 -7.29 -2.86 7.76
N LEU A 35 -7.99 -2.23 8.71
CA LEU A 35 -7.46 -1.89 10.03
C LEU A 35 -7.19 -3.13 10.89
N THR A 36 -7.73 -4.28 10.52
CA THR A 36 -7.47 -5.56 11.20
C THR A 36 -6.20 -6.26 10.71
N CYS A 37 -5.49 -5.66 9.75
CA CYS A 37 -4.25 -6.19 9.21
C CYS A 37 -3.16 -6.20 10.29
N ILE A 38 -2.60 -7.38 10.55
CA ILE A 38 -1.51 -7.58 11.51
C ILE A 38 -0.11 -7.49 10.88
N GLY A 39 -0.03 -7.11 9.61
CA GLY A 39 1.26 -6.95 8.93
C GLY A 39 2.05 -8.23 8.64
N CYS A 40 1.43 -9.42 8.71
CA CYS A 40 2.12 -10.72 8.56
C CYS A 40 2.86 -10.96 7.22
N GLY A 41 2.51 -10.24 6.15
CA GLY A 41 3.19 -10.35 4.86
C GLY A 41 2.84 -11.55 3.99
N SER A 42 1.95 -12.47 4.42
CA SER A 42 1.55 -13.65 3.64
C SER A 42 1.04 -13.30 2.23
N CYS A 43 0.28 -12.20 2.11
CA CYS A 43 -0.22 -11.70 0.83
C CYS A 43 0.88 -11.24 -0.13
N THR A 44 1.98 -10.71 0.39
CA THR A 44 3.15 -10.30 -0.40
C THR A 44 3.95 -11.53 -0.82
N ALA A 45 4.18 -12.48 0.09
CA ALA A 45 4.92 -13.70 -0.20
C ALA A 45 4.27 -14.56 -1.30
N THR A 46 2.94 -14.61 -1.36
CA THR A 46 2.22 -15.35 -2.42
C THR A 46 2.08 -14.58 -3.75
N CYS A 47 2.48 -13.30 -3.80
CA CYS A 47 2.20 -12.43 -4.92
C CYS A 47 3.02 -12.84 -6.15
N SER A 48 2.37 -13.36 -7.19
CA SER A 48 3.07 -13.75 -8.43
C SER A 48 3.59 -12.54 -9.21
N ALA A 49 2.90 -11.40 -9.15
CA ALA A 49 3.37 -10.16 -9.78
C ALA A 49 4.62 -9.60 -9.07
N GLY A 50 4.73 -9.80 -7.76
CA GLY A 50 5.86 -9.35 -6.95
C GLY A 50 7.20 -9.99 -7.32
N VAL A 51 7.18 -11.08 -8.09
CA VAL A 51 8.39 -11.72 -8.64
C VAL A 51 9.01 -10.90 -9.78
N PHE A 52 8.17 -10.22 -10.56
CA PHE A 52 8.59 -9.51 -11.77
C PHE A 52 8.60 -7.99 -11.61
N THR A 53 7.84 -7.46 -10.66
CA THR A 53 7.68 -6.01 -10.43
C THR A 53 7.57 -5.69 -8.94
N ILE A 54 7.62 -4.40 -8.59
CA ILE A 54 7.43 -3.92 -7.22
C ILE A 54 5.94 -3.96 -6.89
N CYS A 55 5.40 -5.16 -6.65
CA CYS A 55 3.97 -5.40 -6.38
C CYS A 55 3.79 -6.19 -5.09
N GLY A 56 3.13 -5.59 -4.09
CA GLY A 56 2.76 -6.27 -2.86
C GLY A 56 1.67 -5.54 -2.11
N PHE A 57 0.65 -6.26 -1.64
CA PHE A 57 -0.47 -5.65 -0.92
C PHE A 57 -0.01 -4.99 0.38
N ARG A 58 0.75 -5.70 1.22
CA ARG A 58 1.21 -5.15 2.51
C ARG A 58 2.10 -3.90 2.36
N PRO A 59 3.16 -3.89 1.54
CA PRO A 59 3.98 -2.69 1.36
C PRO A 59 3.20 -1.55 0.72
N ALA A 60 2.28 -1.83 -0.21
CA ALA A 60 1.42 -0.78 -0.78
C ALA A 60 0.56 -0.12 0.31
N ILE A 61 -0.14 -0.89 1.13
CA ILE A 61 -0.93 -0.37 2.24
C ILE A 61 -0.06 0.40 3.24
N LEU A 62 1.16 -0.08 3.55
CA LEU A 62 2.08 0.63 4.43
C LEU A 62 2.46 2.02 3.89
N MET A 63 2.72 2.13 2.58
CA MET A 63 3.04 3.42 1.97
C MET A 63 1.84 4.36 2.03
N LEU A 64 0.62 3.86 1.79
CA LEU A 64 -0.61 4.64 1.94
C LEU A 64 -0.85 5.09 3.39
N GLU A 65 -0.60 4.22 4.38
CA GLU A 65 -0.70 4.55 5.81
C GLU A 65 0.23 5.72 6.19
N ARG A 66 1.42 5.77 5.56
CA ARG A 66 2.46 6.79 5.75
C ARG A 66 2.25 8.06 4.91
N GLY A 67 1.14 8.18 4.18
CA GLY A 67 0.91 9.33 3.28
C GLY A 67 1.76 9.33 2.01
N MET A 68 2.51 8.26 1.73
CA MET A 68 3.31 8.10 0.52
C MET A 68 2.45 7.53 -0.61
N GLU A 69 1.44 8.30 -1.01
CA GLU A 69 0.40 7.87 -1.94
C GLU A 69 0.96 7.46 -3.31
N HIS A 70 1.91 8.23 -3.84
CA HIS A 70 2.51 7.94 -5.15
C HIS A 70 3.20 6.56 -5.19
N GLU A 71 3.97 6.24 -4.15
CA GLU A 71 4.65 4.95 -4.02
C GLU A 71 3.66 3.80 -3.83
N GLY A 72 2.69 3.97 -2.94
CA GLY A 72 1.65 2.98 -2.68
C GLY A 72 0.83 2.66 -3.92
N LEU A 73 0.38 3.70 -4.65
CA LEU A 73 -0.39 3.55 -5.89
C LEU A 73 0.43 2.93 -7.02
N SER A 74 1.72 3.25 -7.13
CA SER A 74 2.62 2.62 -8.10
C SER A 74 2.69 1.10 -7.92
N MET A 75 2.78 0.63 -6.67
CA MET A 75 2.76 -0.80 -6.37
C MET A 75 1.43 -1.46 -6.73
N VAL A 76 0.31 -0.77 -6.48
CA VAL A 76 -1.04 -1.28 -6.82
C VAL A 76 -1.26 -1.34 -8.32
N LYS A 77 -0.73 -0.39 -9.11
CA LYS A 77 -0.85 -0.39 -10.58
C LYS A 77 -0.33 -1.66 -11.24
N SER A 78 0.66 -2.31 -10.63
CA SER A 78 1.24 -3.58 -11.11
C SER A 78 0.40 -4.81 -10.77
N CYS A 79 -0.71 -4.65 -10.02
CA CYS A 79 -1.55 -5.76 -9.63
C CYS A 79 -2.37 -6.29 -10.81
N ILE A 80 -2.28 -7.60 -11.07
CA ILE A 80 -3.08 -8.30 -12.09
C ILE A 80 -4.40 -8.88 -11.55
N LEU A 81 -4.82 -8.48 -10.33
CA LEU A 81 -6.09 -8.88 -9.70
C LEU A 81 -6.38 -10.39 -9.59
N CYS A 82 -5.32 -11.22 -9.51
CA CYS A 82 -5.43 -12.69 -9.45
C CYS A 82 -6.11 -13.25 -8.18
N GLY A 83 -6.16 -12.49 -7.07
CA GLY A 83 -6.89 -12.88 -5.86
C GLY A 83 -6.18 -13.80 -4.87
N LYS A 84 -4.97 -14.29 -5.16
CA LYS A 84 -4.22 -15.19 -4.26
C LYS A 84 -3.99 -14.61 -2.86
N CYS A 85 -3.79 -13.29 -2.79
CA CYS A 85 -3.60 -12.55 -1.54
C CYS A 85 -4.78 -12.66 -0.56
N SER A 86 -6.01 -12.88 -1.04
CA SER A 86 -7.19 -13.04 -0.17
C SER A 86 -7.31 -14.45 0.38
N LEU A 87 -6.85 -15.46 -0.38
CA LEU A 87 -6.90 -16.87 0.02
C LEU A 87 -5.93 -17.18 1.17
N VAL A 88 -4.79 -16.50 1.22
CA VAL A 88 -3.74 -16.75 2.23
C VAL A 88 -3.84 -15.84 3.47
N CYS A 89 -4.81 -14.92 3.51
CA CYS A 89 -4.89 -13.95 4.60
C CYS A 89 -5.43 -14.61 5.88
N PRO A 90 -4.66 -14.68 6.98
CA PRO A 90 -5.12 -15.31 8.23
C PRO A 90 -6.22 -14.51 8.94
N ARG A 91 -6.39 -13.23 8.58
CA ARG A 91 -7.43 -12.34 9.11
C ARG A 91 -8.69 -12.30 8.24
N GLY A 92 -8.70 -12.99 7.09
CA GLY A 92 -9.83 -13.01 6.18
C GLY A 92 -10.10 -11.67 5.47
N ILE A 93 -9.10 -10.80 5.34
CA ILE A 93 -9.24 -9.50 4.67
C ILE A 93 -9.48 -9.72 3.17
N ASN A 94 -10.47 -9.04 2.59
CA ASN A 94 -10.75 -9.07 1.15
C ASN A 94 -9.77 -8.17 0.38
N THR A 95 -8.51 -8.56 0.41
CA THR A 95 -7.38 -7.81 -0.19
C THR A 95 -7.57 -7.58 -1.69
N ARG A 96 -8.18 -8.51 -2.43
CA ARG A 96 -8.52 -8.33 -3.84
C ARG A 96 -9.57 -7.24 -4.04
N GLY A 97 -10.62 -7.24 -3.23
CA GLY A 97 -11.65 -6.20 -3.27
C GLY A 97 -11.05 -4.82 -3.01
N ILE A 98 -10.21 -4.69 -1.99
CA ILE A 98 -9.53 -3.44 -1.68
C ILE A 98 -8.66 -2.95 -2.84
N LEU A 99 -7.89 -3.84 -3.49
CA LEU A 99 -7.08 -3.48 -4.66
C LEU A 99 -7.93 -2.99 -5.83
N MET A 100 -9.10 -3.61 -6.06
CA MET A 100 -10.06 -3.13 -7.08
C MET A 100 -10.57 -1.74 -6.75
N ASP A 101 -10.88 -1.46 -5.49
CA ASP A 101 -11.38 -0.15 -5.06
C ASP A 101 -10.33 0.93 -5.30
N ILE A 102 -9.07 0.65 -4.95
CA ILE A 102 -7.94 1.56 -5.21
C ILE A 102 -7.79 1.81 -6.72
N HIS A 103 -7.88 0.78 -7.57
CA HIS A 103 -7.86 0.96 -9.03
C HIS A 103 -9.00 1.85 -9.52
N ASN A 104 -10.22 1.66 -9.02
CA ASN A 104 -11.38 2.46 -9.40
C ASN A 104 -11.23 3.93 -9.00
N LEU A 105 -10.73 4.18 -7.78
CA LEU A 105 -10.43 5.52 -7.28
C LEU A 105 -9.35 6.21 -8.14
N THR A 106 -8.31 5.46 -8.53
CA THR A 106 -7.21 5.99 -9.37
C THR A 106 -7.68 6.36 -10.79
N LEU A 107 -8.72 5.70 -11.31
CA LEU A 107 -9.28 5.95 -12.65
C LEU A 107 -10.39 7.02 -12.65
N GLY A 108 -10.65 7.70 -11.54
CA GLY A 108 -11.72 8.70 -11.43
C GLY A 108 -13.14 8.13 -11.56
N LYS A 109 -13.28 6.79 -11.55
CA LYS A 109 -14.58 6.13 -11.53
C LYS A 109 -15.07 6.07 -10.09
N VAL A 110 -15.75 7.12 -9.65
CA VAL A 110 -16.43 7.18 -8.35
C VAL A 110 -17.34 5.96 -8.23
N TRP A 111 -16.99 5.03 -7.34
CA TRP A 111 -17.76 3.83 -7.11
C TRP A 111 -18.97 4.15 -6.24
N LYS A 112 -20.13 4.39 -6.86
CA LYS A 112 -21.42 4.34 -6.16
C LYS A 112 -21.85 2.88 -6.04
N ARG A 113 -21.52 2.23 -4.93
CA ARG A 113 -22.29 1.05 -4.49
C ARG A 113 -23.45 1.57 -3.67
N GLY A 114 -24.63 1.55 -4.28
CA GLY A 114 -25.90 1.66 -3.57
C GLY A 114 -26.17 0.44 -2.71
#